data_AF-A0A1X7SMH6-F1
#
_entry.id   AF-A0A1X7SMH6-F1
#
_cell.length_a   1.000
_cell.length_b   1.000
_cell.length_c   1.000
_cell.angle_alpha   90.00
_cell.angle_beta   90.00
_cell.angle_gamma   90.00
#
_symmetry.space_group_name_H-M   'P 1'
#
loop_
_entity.id
_entity.type
_entity.pdbx_description
1 polymer ?
#
loop_
_entity_poly.entity_id
_entity_poly.type
_entity_poly.pdbx_seq_one_letter_code
_entity_poly.pdbx_strand_id
1 'polypeptide(L)'
;MELSGLQLMYHNLPVDEKVQQLEELTSNTQELKSTEVTASVSILVTATEDVSGNITLTSTFLEVVDNILVVNQEVLEESQKSSNTSAKLLEAIESVAENIPITNSSEPVVIAQTSFAVSIQQVDLDDFEESGQNFSVVINNTSKGNLSSESLSFGKPISSPTASISLPKSLFNAVPHFINNTRITNLVFLSESVFLRRNFSYLKVSSIIVSASVVGAGTIRGIKPPVDLSFQLDPNSNGTNPQCTFWNQSFDGGYGDWSSEGCNTSSNDSQVMCQCDHLTSFAILLDASPIIEPTERTGLTLFLDSITYIGIVISLVCLTITVTTYLSS
;
A
#
# COMPACT_ATOMS: atom_id res chain seq x y z
N MET A 1 -31.19 1.19 -1.58
CA MET A 1 -32.14 0.68 -0.56
C MET A 1 -31.57 -0.55 0.17
N GLU A 2 -30.34 -1.00 -0.12
CA GLU A 2 -29.73 -2.19 0.52
C GLU A 2 -28.74 -1.86 1.66
N LEU A 3 -28.17 -0.66 1.71
CA LEU A 3 -27.27 -0.21 2.80
C LEU A 3 -27.92 -0.32 4.20
N SER A 4 -29.24 -0.21 4.30
CA SER A 4 -29.94 -0.35 5.58
C SER A 4 -30.10 -1.79 6.04
N GLY A 5 -30.09 -2.78 5.14
CA GLY A 5 -30.39 -4.19 5.49
C GLY A 5 -29.26 -4.87 6.28
N LEU A 6 -28.04 -4.78 5.77
CA LEU A 6 -26.84 -5.29 6.45
C LEU A 6 -26.55 -4.52 7.74
N GLN A 7 -26.61 -3.18 7.71
CA GLN A 7 -26.31 -2.40 8.91
C GLN A 7 -27.32 -2.61 10.05
N LEU A 8 -28.61 -2.86 9.72
CA LEU A 8 -29.65 -3.19 10.71
C LEU A 8 -29.58 -4.64 11.19
N MET A 9 -29.20 -5.61 10.34
CA MET A 9 -29.02 -7.01 10.77
C MET A 9 -27.89 -7.15 11.79
N TYR A 10 -26.82 -6.38 11.62
CA TYR A 10 -25.60 -6.56 12.41
C TYR A 10 -25.58 -5.70 13.68
N HIS A 11 -26.42 -4.68 13.83
CA HIS A 11 -26.35 -3.74 14.95
C HIS A 11 -26.37 -4.43 16.35
N ASN A 12 -27.06 -5.55 16.50
CA ASN A 12 -27.24 -6.24 17.80
C ASN A 12 -26.49 -7.56 17.96
N LEU A 13 -25.67 -7.96 16.98
CA LEU A 13 -24.89 -9.20 17.07
C LEU A 13 -23.61 -8.99 17.90
N PRO A 14 -23.19 -9.99 18.70
CA PRO A 14 -21.85 -10.06 19.28
C PRO A 14 -20.77 -9.94 18.20
N VAL A 15 -19.61 -9.36 18.53
CA VAL A 15 -18.56 -9.06 17.54
C VAL A 15 -17.97 -10.31 16.89
N ASP A 16 -17.79 -11.37 17.67
CA ASP A 16 -17.37 -12.67 17.19
C ASP A 16 -18.32 -13.22 16.11
N GLU A 17 -19.63 -13.11 16.33
CA GLU A 17 -20.63 -13.54 15.36
C GLU A 17 -20.66 -12.65 14.12
N LYS A 18 -20.46 -11.33 14.27
CA LYS A 18 -20.37 -10.39 13.14
C LYS A 18 -19.19 -10.72 12.21
N VAL A 19 -18.01 -10.96 12.79
CA VAL A 19 -16.78 -11.21 12.02
C VAL A 19 -16.86 -12.57 11.30
N GLN A 20 -17.42 -13.59 11.95
CA GLN A 20 -17.65 -14.91 11.32
C GLN A 20 -18.65 -14.84 10.16
N GLN A 21 -19.76 -14.11 10.31
CA GLN A 21 -20.71 -13.96 9.21
C GLN A 21 -20.11 -13.17 8.03
N LEU A 22 -19.24 -12.18 8.32
CA LEU A 22 -18.53 -11.46 7.27
C LEU A 22 -17.53 -12.35 6.52
N GLU A 23 -16.88 -13.28 7.20
CA GLU A 23 -16.00 -14.27 6.58
C GLU A 23 -16.76 -15.10 5.54
N GLU A 24 -17.93 -15.63 5.90
CA GLU A 24 -18.79 -16.37 4.98
C GLU A 24 -19.24 -15.51 3.79
N LEU A 25 -19.69 -14.27 4.04
CA LEU A 25 -20.16 -13.37 2.99
C LEU A 25 -19.07 -12.90 2.04
N THR A 26 -17.85 -12.71 2.53
CA THR A 26 -16.73 -12.21 1.72
C THR A 26 -16.00 -13.31 0.97
N SER A 27 -16.29 -14.59 1.25
CA SER A 27 -15.66 -15.74 0.61
C SER A 27 -15.82 -15.78 -0.93
N ASN A 28 -16.92 -15.24 -1.48
CA ASN A 28 -17.14 -15.15 -2.93
C ASN A 28 -16.82 -13.75 -3.47
N THR A 29 -15.53 -13.49 -3.65
CA THR A 29 -14.99 -12.16 -3.97
C THR A 29 -15.41 -11.62 -5.35
N GLN A 30 -15.87 -12.48 -6.25
CA GLN A 30 -16.32 -12.09 -7.60
C GLN A 30 -17.71 -11.45 -7.62
N GLU A 31 -18.52 -11.68 -6.59
CA GLU A 31 -19.90 -11.17 -6.52
C GLU A 31 -20.01 -9.85 -5.74
N LEU A 32 -18.98 -9.50 -4.97
CA LEU A 32 -18.97 -8.32 -4.12
C LEU A 32 -18.97 -7.02 -4.93
N LYS A 33 -19.91 -6.14 -4.58
CA LYS A 33 -20.04 -4.78 -5.12
C LYS A 33 -19.47 -3.76 -4.14
N SER A 34 -19.28 -2.53 -4.64
CA SER A 34 -18.68 -1.43 -3.86
C SER A 34 -19.48 -1.08 -2.61
N THR A 35 -20.81 -1.23 -2.64
CA THR A 35 -21.68 -1.04 -1.46
C THR A 35 -21.52 -2.13 -0.41
N GLU A 36 -21.30 -3.38 -0.82
CA GLU A 36 -21.08 -4.51 0.08
C GLU A 36 -19.70 -4.41 0.73
N VAL A 37 -18.67 -4.09 -0.06
CA VAL A 37 -17.33 -3.76 0.47
C VAL A 37 -17.41 -2.62 1.48
N THR A 38 -18.16 -1.55 1.17
CA THR A 38 -18.34 -0.42 2.10
C THR A 38 -18.99 -0.85 3.41
N ALA A 39 -20.04 -1.68 3.35
CA ALA A 39 -20.71 -2.18 4.55
C ALA A 39 -19.80 -3.09 5.38
N SER A 40 -19.09 -4.02 4.73
CA SER A 40 -18.15 -4.93 5.39
C SER A 40 -17.02 -4.16 6.08
N VAL A 41 -16.39 -3.21 5.39
CA VAL A 41 -15.35 -2.36 5.98
C VAL A 41 -15.90 -1.54 7.15
N SER A 42 -17.11 -1.00 7.05
CA SER A 42 -17.72 -0.28 8.18
C SER A 42 -17.91 -1.17 9.40
N ILE A 43 -18.28 -2.44 9.22
CA ILE A 43 -18.44 -3.39 10.33
C ILE A 43 -17.07 -3.77 10.90
N LEU A 44 -16.07 -4.04 10.06
CA LEU A 44 -14.71 -4.34 10.49
C LEU A 44 -14.14 -3.20 11.35
N VAL A 45 -14.26 -1.95 10.89
CA VAL A 45 -13.80 -0.77 11.65
C VAL A 45 -14.46 -0.69 13.04
N THR A 46 -15.75 -1.04 13.15
CA THR A 46 -16.43 -1.07 14.46
C THR A 46 -16.02 -2.25 15.34
N ALA A 47 -15.50 -3.33 14.74
CA ALA A 47 -15.04 -4.52 15.46
C ALA A 47 -13.58 -4.40 15.94
N THR A 48 -12.80 -3.46 15.42
CA THR A 48 -11.36 -3.31 15.68
C THR A 48 -10.98 -3.32 17.17
N GLU A 49 -11.72 -2.60 18.02
CA GLU A 49 -11.44 -2.58 19.46
C GLU A 49 -11.81 -3.90 20.14
N ASP A 50 -12.90 -4.52 19.71
CA ASP A 50 -13.46 -5.74 20.31
C ASP A 50 -12.68 -7.01 19.92
N VAL A 51 -11.99 -7.02 18.79
CA VAL A 51 -11.12 -8.14 18.38
C VAL A 51 -9.74 -8.12 19.07
N SER A 52 -9.38 -6.99 19.68
CA SER A 52 -8.11 -6.77 20.37
C SER A 52 -7.84 -7.83 21.45
N GLY A 53 -6.62 -8.38 21.47
CA GLY A 53 -6.21 -9.35 22.48
C GLY A 53 -6.74 -10.79 22.29
N ASN A 54 -7.56 -11.06 21.27
CA ASN A 54 -8.01 -12.41 20.92
C ASN A 54 -7.42 -12.85 19.58
N ILE A 55 -6.44 -13.76 19.62
CA ILE A 55 -5.70 -14.19 18.43
C ILE A 55 -6.58 -14.92 17.40
N THR A 56 -7.56 -15.73 17.85
CA THR A 56 -8.45 -16.46 16.94
C THR A 56 -9.36 -15.49 16.21
N LEU A 57 -9.98 -14.57 16.95
CA LEU A 57 -10.86 -13.56 16.36
C LEU A 57 -10.10 -12.57 15.47
N THR A 58 -8.86 -12.23 15.84
CA THR A 58 -7.95 -11.44 15.01
C THR A 58 -7.62 -12.18 13.71
N SER A 59 -7.37 -13.48 13.75
CA SER A 59 -7.13 -14.27 12.53
C SER A 59 -8.32 -14.23 11.59
N THR A 60 -9.54 -14.44 12.11
CA THR A 60 -10.77 -14.37 11.31
C THR A 60 -10.97 -12.96 10.75
N PHE A 61 -10.75 -11.91 11.56
CA PHE A 61 -10.81 -10.53 11.10
C PHE A 61 -9.90 -10.29 9.90
N LEU A 62 -8.64 -10.73 9.98
CA LEU A 62 -7.66 -10.55 8.91
C LEU A 62 -7.97 -11.41 7.68
N GLU A 63 -8.69 -12.52 7.82
CA GLU A 63 -9.18 -13.33 6.69
C GLU A 63 -10.28 -12.60 5.91
N VAL A 64 -11.23 -11.94 6.61
CA VAL A 64 -12.21 -11.05 5.94
C VAL A 64 -11.49 -9.93 5.18
N VAL A 65 -10.45 -9.35 5.77
CA VAL A 65 -9.62 -8.35 5.09
C VAL A 65 -9.00 -8.93 3.82
N ASP A 66 -8.37 -10.11 3.90
CA ASP A 66 -7.73 -10.76 2.75
C ASP A 66 -8.71 -10.97 1.60
N ASN A 67 -9.92 -11.44 1.90
CA ASN A 67 -10.99 -11.59 0.92
C ASN A 67 -11.33 -10.26 0.23
N ILE A 68 -11.39 -9.15 0.98
CA ILE A 68 -11.64 -7.81 0.43
C ILE A 68 -10.47 -7.37 -0.47
N LEU A 69 -9.21 -7.63 -0.09
CA LEU A 69 -8.03 -7.17 -0.85
C LEU A 69 -7.93 -7.78 -2.26
N VAL A 70 -8.54 -8.94 -2.48
CA VAL A 70 -8.56 -9.64 -3.78
C VAL A 70 -9.82 -9.37 -4.61
N VAL A 71 -10.73 -8.52 -4.12
CA VAL A 71 -11.88 -8.06 -4.90
C VAL A 71 -11.41 -7.26 -6.12
N ASN A 72 -12.24 -7.23 -7.16
CA ASN A 72 -11.97 -6.48 -8.38
C ASN A 72 -11.53 -5.02 -8.08
N GLN A 73 -10.46 -4.59 -8.75
CA GLN A 73 -9.86 -3.28 -8.53
C GLN A 73 -10.84 -2.11 -8.74
N GLU A 74 -11.71 -2.16 -9.75
CA GLU A 74 -12.70 -1.09 -10.00
C GLU A 74 -13.69 -0.96 -8.83
N VAL A 75 -14.07 -2.09 -8.23
CA VAL A 75 -14.95 -2.13 -7.05
C VAL A 75 -14.26 -1.51 -5.83
N LEU A 76 -12.98 -1.83 -5.62
CA LEU A 76 -12.19 -1.25 -4.54
C LEU A 76 -12.03 0.26 -4.72
N GLU A 77 -11.69 0.72 -5.93
CA GLU A 77 -11.56 2.15 -6.28
C GLU A 77 -12.88 2.90 -6.09
N GLU A 78 -14.02 2.33 -6.51
CA GLU A 78 -15.34 2.92 -6.31
C GLU A 78 -15.68 3.04 -4.81
N SER A 79 -15.44 1.97 -4.04
CA SER A 79 -15.69 1.97 -2.60
C SER A 79 -14.81 3.00 -1.87
N GLN A 80 -13.52 3.09 -2.24
CA GLN A 80 -12.59 4.06 -1.69
C GLN A 80 -13.02 5.48 -2.02
N LYS A 81 -13.42 5.74 -3.28
CA LYS A 81 -13.93 7.06 -3.70
C LYS A 81 -15.17 7.49 -2.94
N SER A 82 -16.07 6.55 -2.63
CA SER A 82 -17.34 6.86 -1.96
C SER A 82 -17.18 7.03 -0.44
N SER A 83 -16.34 6.23 0.21
CA SER A 83 -16.38 6.04 1.66
C SER A 83 -15.01 5.90 2.34
N ASN A 84 -13.91 6.14 1.60
CA ASN A 84 -12.53 5.96 2.07
C ASN A 84 -12.29 4.56 2.67
N THR A 85 -12.83 3.51 2.04
CA THR A 85 -12.76 2.13 2.52
C THR A 85 -11.34 1.62 2.68
N SER A 86 -10.48 1.77 1.67
CA SER A 86 -9.07 1.34 1.72
C SER A 86 -8.30 2.02 2.84
N ALA A 87 -8.50 3.34 3.03
CA ALA A 87 -7.87 4.10 4.11
C ALA A 87 -8.27 3.58 5.50
N LYS A 88 -9.58 3.43 5.72
CA LYS A 88 -10.13 2.90 6.99
C LYS A 88 -9.69 1.46 7.24
N LEU A 89 -9.59 0.66 6.18
CA LEU A 89 -9.17 -0.73 6.27
C LEU A 89 -7.69 -0.81 6.66
N LEU A 90 -6.83 0.03 6.09
CA LEU A 90 -5.42 0.12 6.46
C LEU A 90 -5.26 0.50 7.94
N GLU A 91 -5.96 1.53 8.41
CA GLU A 91 -5.96 1.94 9.82
C GLU A 91 -6.45 0.80 10.75
N ALA A 92 -7.48 0.07 10.34
CA ALA A 92 -8.00 -1.07 11.10
C ALA A 92 -6.99 -2.24 11.16
N ILE A 93 -6.30 -2.55 10.05
CA ILE A 93 -5.25 -3.59 10.02
C ILE A 93 -4.11 -3.21 10.96
N GLU A 94 -3.62 -1.96 10.87
CA GLU A 94 -2.55 -1.46 11.74
C GLU A 94 -2.97 -1.55 13.21
N SER A 95 -4.16 -1.05 13.56
CA SER A 95 -4.68 -1.09 14.94
C SER A 95 -4.84 -2.52 15.48
N VAL A 96 -5.34 -3.46 14.69
CA VAL A 96 -5.48 -4.86 15.13
C VAL A 96 -4.10 -5.51 15.28
N ALA A 97 -3.17 -5.25 14.35
CA ALA A 97 -1.81 -5.81 14.40
C ALA A 97 -1.04 -5.39 15.66
N GLU A 98 -1.16 -4.13 16.09
CA GLU A 98 -0.51 -3.62 17.32
C GLU A 98 -1.01 -4.30 18.61
N ASN A 99 -2.23 -4.85 18.57
CA ASN A 99 -2.92 -5.44 19.70
C ASN A 99 -2.91 -6.98 19.72
N ILE A 100 -2.21 -7.62 18.78
CA ILE A 100 -2.04 -9.07 18.78
C ILE A 100 -1.36 -9.51 20.10
N PRO A 101 -1.94 -10.49 20.83
CA PRO A 101 -1.37 -10.95 22.09
C PRO A 101 -0.06 -11.72 21.84
N ILE A 102 0.99 -11.37 22.59
CA ILE A 102 2.28 -12.06 22.57
C ILE A 102 2.35 -12.98 23.79
N THR A 103 2.48 -14.29 23.57
CA THR A 103 2.59 -15.29 24.64
C THR A 103 4.05 -15.67 24.94
N ASN A 104 4.94 -15.56 23.95
CA ASN A 104 6.38 -15.78 24.06
C ASN A 104 7.11 -14.56 23.50
N SER A 105 7.86 -13.83 24.33
CA SER A 105 8.61 -12.65 23.90
C SER A 105 9.84 -12.98 23.05
N SER A 106 10.26 -14.25 23.01
CA SER A 106 11.47 -14.67 22.30
C SER A 106 11.27 -14.83 20.79
N GLU A 107 10.03 -14.97 20.34
CA GLU A 107 9.69 -15.23 18.94
C GLU A 107 8.59 -14.28 18.46
N PRO A 108 8.64 -13.84 17.18
CA PRO A 108 7.57 -13.03 16.60
C PRO A 108 6.29 -13.86 16.44
N VAL A 109 5.15 -13.25 16.71
CA VAL A 109 3.83 -13.79 16.35
C VAL A 109 3.54 -13.37 14.92
N VAL A 110 3.22 -14.34 14.05
CA VAL A 110 2.93 -14.11 12.63
C VAL A 110 1.52 -14.60 12.30
N ILE A 111 0.74 -13.76 11.64
CA ILE A 111 -0.53 -14.15 11.01
C ILE A 111 -0.40 -13.82 9.52
N ALA A 112 -0.33 -14.86 8.70
CA ALA A 112 -0.18 -14.74 7.26
C ALA A 112 -1.49 -15.11 6.55
N GLN A 113 -1.93 -14.23 5.67
CA GLN A 113 -3.01 -14.45 4.71
C GLN A 113 -2.43 -14.53 3.31
N THR A 114 -3.25 -14.75 2.28
CA THR A 114 -2.74 -14.99 0.92
C THR A 114 -2.17 -13.74 0.26
N SER A 115 -2.72 -12.57 0.56
CA SER A 115 -2.37 -11.28 -0.06
C SER A 115 -1.57 -10.35 0.86
N PHE A 116 -1.59 -10.61 2.17
CA PHE A 116 -0.85 -9.81 3.14
C PHE A 116 -0.53 -10.62 4.41
N ALA A 117 0.46 -10.16 5.18
CA ALA A 117 0.82 -10.77 6.45
C ALA A 117 1.16 -9.70 7.47
N VAL A 118 0.91 -10.04 8.73
CA VAL A 118 1.25 -9.19 9.87
C VAL A 118 2.16 -9.96 10.81
N SER A 119 3.11 -9.27 11.41
CA SER A 119 3.92 -9.81 12.49
C SER A 119 4.06 -8.81 13.61
N ILE A 120 4.15 -9.31 14.83
CA ILE A 120 4.46 -8.49 16.00
C ILE A 120 5.51 -9.21 16.85
N GLN A 121 6.48 -8.44 17.34
CA GLN A 121 7.53 -8.94 18.22
C GLN A 121 7.72 -7.99 19.39
N GLN A 122 7.85 -8.56 20.59
CA GLN A 122 8.36 -7.81 21.74
C GLN A 122 9.87 -7.73 21.66
N VAL A 123 10.42 -6.54 21.84
CA VAL A 123 11.84 -6.28 21.70
C VAL A 123 12.44 -5.96 23.06
N ASP A 124 13.53 -6.67 23.39
CA ASP A 124 14.41 -6.28 24.47
C ASP A 124 15.36 -5.17 23.98
N LEU A 125 15.43 -4.07 24.71
CA LEU A 125 16.15 -2.87 24.28
C LEU A 125 17.67 -3.09 24.31
N ASP A 126 18.17 -3.82 25.30
CA ASP A 126 19.60 -4.08 25.42
C ASP A 126 20.06 -4.93 24.22
N ASP A 127 19.30 -5.98 23.89
CA ASP A 127 19.58 -6.84 22.73
C ASP A 127 19.46 -6.08 21.39
N PHE A 128 18.49 -5.16 21.30
CA PHE A 128 18.27 -4.35 20.10
C PHE A 128 19.38 -3.31 19.89
N GLU A 129 19.87 -2.68 20.94
CA GLU A 129 20.98 -1.72 20.85
C GLU A 129 22.30 -2.39 20.41
N GLU A 130 22.45 -3.68 20.65
CA GLU A 130 23.60 -4.46 20.18
C GLU A 130 23.50 -4.81 18.69
N SER A 131 22.33 -5.26 18.23
CA SER A 131 22.19 -5.96 16.94
C SER A 131 21.21 -5.32 15.93
N GLY A 132 20.37 -4.38 16.37
CA GLY A 132 19.23 -3.88 15.61
C GLY A 132 18.20 -4.98 15.35
N GLN A 133 17.40 -4.82 14.29
CA GLN A 133 16.49 -5.87 13.84
C GLN A 133 16.44 -5.86 12.32
N ASN A 134 16.47 -7.03 11.70
CA ASN A 134 16.18 -7.17 10.29
C ASN A 134 14.98 -8.09 10.07
N PHE A 135 14.07 -7.61 9.24
CA PHE A 135 12.90 -8.33 8.76
C PHE A 135 13.03 -8.50 7.25
N SER A 136 12.81 -9.72 6.76
CA SER A 136 12.98 -10.06 5.35
C SER A 136 11.82 -10.92 4.86
N VAL A 137 11.42 -10.69 3.62
CA VAL A 137 10.36 -11.39 2.93
C VAL A 137 10.95 -12.06 1.71
N VAL A 138 10.69 -13.36 1.55
CA VAL A 138 11.13 -14.15 0.40
C VAL A 138 9.91 -14.82 -0.22
N ILE A 139 9.57 -14.41 -1.44
CA ILE A 139 8.42 -14.95 -2.18
C ILE A 139 8.95 -15.63 -3.43
N ASN A 140 8.69 -16.94 -3.54
CA ASN A 140 9.13 -17.73 -4.69
C ASN A 140 8.35 -17.41 -5.98
N ASN A 141 7.12 -16.90 -5.85
CA ASN A 141 6.29 -16.49 -6.99
C ASN A 141 5.35 -15.35 -6.61
N THR A 142 5.65 -14.13 -7.07
CA THR A 142 4.84 -12.92 -6.80
C THR A 142 3.51 -12.89 -7.56
N SER A 143 3.36 -13.68 -8.64
CA SER A 143 2.18 -13.64 -9.52
C SER A 143 0.99 -14.49 -9.03
N LYS A 144 1.17 -15.27 -7.95
CA LYS A 144 0.10 -16.05 -7.32
C LYS A 144 0.17 -15.81 -5.82
N GLY A 145 -0.80 -15.08 -5.27
CA GLY A 145 -0.94 -14.83 -3.82
C GLY A 145 -0.74 -16.12 -3.02
N ASN A 146 0.45 -16.23 -2.43
CA ASN A 146 0.93 -17.41 -1.72
C ASN A 146 1.87 -16.98 -0.60
N LEU A 147 1.56 -15.84 0.01
CA LEU A 147 2.25 -15.42 1.22
C LEU A 147 1.89 -16.39 2.34
N SER A 148 2.91 -16.82 3.07
CA SER A 148 2.76 -17.74 4.19
C SER A 148 3.72 -17.34 5.30
N SER A 149 3.55 -17.90 6.49
CA SER A 149 4.44 -17.61 7.62
C SER A 149 5.90 -17.95 7.31
N GLU A 150 6.17 -18.96 6.47
CA GLU A 150 7.52 -19.34 6.02
C GLU A 150 8.15 -18.34 5.04
N SER A 151 7.35 -17.46 4.44
CA SER A 151 7.85 -16.40 3.57
C SER A 151 8.52 -15.26 4.36
N LEU A 152 8.25 -15.17 5.66
CA LEU A 152 8.75 -14.13 6.55
C LEU A 152 9.95 -14.65 7.36
N SER A 153 10.99 -13.84 7.46
CA SER A 153 12.19 -14.16 8.22
C SER A 153 12.62 -12.98 9.09
N PHE A 154 13.10 -13.31 10.28
CA PHE A 154 13.46 -12.37 11.33
C PHE A 154 14.89 -12.63 11.80
N GLY A 155 15.60 -11.57 12.15
CA GLY A 155 16.98 -11.65 12.62
C GLY A 155 17.98 -11.45 11.50
N LYS A 156 18.73 -12.48 11.10
CA LYS A 156 19.88 -12.28 10.20
C LYS A 156 19.44 -11.89 8.78
N PRO A 157 20.15 -10.95 8.11
CA PRO A 157 19.92 -10.62 6.72
C PRO A 157 20.00 -11.85 5.81
N ILE A 158 19.02 -12.01 4.94
CA ILE A 158 18.99 -13.03 3.90
C ILE A 158 19.70 -12.49 2.65
N SER A 159 20.38 -13.37 1.91
CA SER A 159 20.92 -13.02 0.60
C SER A 159 19.80 -12.88 -0.41
N SER A 160 19.67 -11.71 -1.02
CA SER A 160 18.71 -11.42 -2.11
C SER A 160 17.23 -11.66 -1.73
N PRO A 161 16.69 -10.98 -0.70
CA PRO A 161 15.28 -11.08 -0.35
C PRO A 161 14.40 -10.38 -1.39
N THR A 162 13.12 -10.76 -1.46
CA THR A 162 12.12 -10.03 -2.26
C THR A 162 11.92 -8.63 -1.72
N ALA A 163 11.84 -8.48 -0.40
CA ALA A 163 12.04 -7.21 0.27
C ALA A 163 12.64 -7.41 1.67
N SER A 164 13.32 -6.41 2.21
CA SER A 164 13.77 -6.40 3.59
C SER A 164 13.80 -5.00 4.17
N ILE A 165 13.64 -4.91 5.48
CA ILE A 165 13.80 -3.71 6.29
C ILE A 165 14.78 -4.01 7.43
N SER A 166 15.84 -3.21 7.52
CA SER A 166 16.87 -3.29 8.54
C SER A 166 16.79 -2.05 9.43
N LEU A 167 16.26 -2.25 10.64
CA LEU A 167 16.10 -1.21 11.64
C LEU A 167 17.44 -0.95 12.34
N PRO A 168 17.91 0.31 12.39
CA PRO A 168 19.18 0.64 13.00
C PRO A 168 19.09 0.50 14.52
N LYS A 169 20.17 0.06 15.15
CA LYS A 169 20.28 -0.04 16.62
C LYS A 169 19.93 1.24 17.40
N SER A 170 20.04 2.41 16.76
CA SER A 170 19.69 3.72 17.33
C SER A 170 18.26 4.16 17.02
N LEU A 171 17.39 3.27 16.51
CA LEU A 171 15.98 3.56 16.25
C LEU A 171 15.30 4.17 17.48
N PHE A 172 15.54 3.56 18.63
CA PHE A 172 15.03 4.01 19.92
C PHE A 172 15.77 5.24 20.47
N ASN A 173 16.46 6.03 19.64
CA ASN A 173 16.81 7.41 20.02
C ASN A 173 15.79 8.42 19.46
N ALA A 174 14.99 8.02 18.45
CA ALA A 174 14.04 8.87 17.75
C ALA A 174 12.60 8.75 18.28
N VAL A 175 12.31 7.80 19.17
CA VAL A 175 10.97 7.58 19.72
C VAL A 175 10.81 8.36 21.04
N PRO A 176 9.80 9.23 21.20
CA PRO A 176 9.57 9.91 22.47
C PRO A 176 8.89 8.95 23.47
N HIS A 177 9.41 8.88 24.70
CA HIS A 177 8.88 8.08 25.83
C HIS A 177 8.94 6.55 25.61
N PHE A 178 10.05 5.96 26.06
CA PHE A 178 10.27 4.51 26.02
C PHE A 178 9.67 3.80 27.22
N ILE A 179 9.12 2.61 26.98
CA ILE A 179 8.66 1.70 28.02
C ILE A 179 9.40 0.37 27.84
N ASN A 180 9.84 -0.23 28.95
CA ASN A 180 10.29 -1.63 28.97
C ASN A 180 9.11 -2.50 28.49
N ASN A 181 9.31 -3.27 27.41
CA ASN A 181 8.29 -4.00 26.61
C ASN A 181 7.81 -3.27 25.35
N THR A 182 8.74 -2.64 24.63
CA THR A 182 8.44 -2.07 23.31
C THR A 182 8.11 -3.19 22.32
N ARG A 183 7.13 -2.95 21.44
CA ARG A 183 6.72 -3.89 20.41
C ARG A 183 6.97 -3.28 19.04
N ILE A 184 7.48 -4.10 18.12
CA ILE A 184 7.63 -3.75 16.71
C ILE A 184 6.63 -4.59 15.92
N THR A 185 5.85 -3.94 15.07
CA THR A 185 5.00 -4.60 14.10
C THR A 185 5.64 -4.50 12.71
N ASN A 186 5.47 -5.52 11.89
CA ASN A 186 5.75 -5.45 10.47
C ASN A 186 4.53 -5.90 9.68
N LEU A 187 4.24 -5.18 8.60
CA LEU A 187 3.18 -5.53 7.66
C LEU A 187 3.79 -5.78 6.28
N VAL A 188 3.22 -6.73 5.55
CA VAL A 188 3.61 -7.03 4.17
C VAL A 188 2.35 -7.11 3.34
N PHE A 189 2.31 -6.41 2.20
CA PHE A 189 1.23 -6.51 1.22
C PHE A 189 1.82 -6.87 -0.15
N LEU A 190 1.16 -7.80 -0.84
CA LEU A 190 1.58 -8.22 -2.19
C LEU A 190 1.18 -7.23 -3.28
N SER A 191 0.18 -6.38 -3.05
CA SER A 191 -0.39 -5.45 -4.03
C SER A 191 -0.75 -4.09 -3.42
N GLU A 192 -1.05 -3.11 -4.28
CA GLU A 192 -1.52 -1.78 -3.87
C GLU A 192 -3.03 -1.71 -3.55
N SER A 193 -3.73 -2.84 -3.32
CA SER A 193 -5.20 -2.91 -3.14
C SER A 193 -5.76 -2.04 -2.01
N VAL A 194 -4.96 -1.76 -0.97
CA VAL A 194 -5.30 -0.81 0.12
C VAL A 194 -4.60 0.54 0.00
N PHE A 195 -3.70 0.71 -0.98
CA PHE A 195 -2.91 1.91 -1.22
C PHE A 195 -3.40 2.64 -2.47
N LEU A 196 -4.72 2.85 -2.55
CA LEU A 196 -5.38 3.41 -3.73
C LEU A 196 -5.23 4.93 -3.79
N ARG A 197 -4.84 5.42 -4.97
CA ARG A 197 -4.64 6.85 -5.26
C ARG A 197 -5.82 7.44 -6.00
N ARG A 198 -6.09 8.73 -5.78
CA ARG A 198 -7.25 9.42 -6.39
C ARG A 198 -7.04 9.66 -7.89
N ASN A 199 -5.82 10.01 -8.27
CA ASN A 199 -5.47 10.41 -9.62
C ASN A 199 -4.61 9.35 -10.30
N PHE A 200 -4.80 9.23 -11.61
CA PHE A 200 -3.92 8.43 -12.44
C PHE A 200 -2.51 9.02 -12.41
N SER A 201 -1.55 8.20 -12.01
CA SER A 201 -0.13 8.51 -12.07
C SER A 201 0.57 7.53 -13.00
N TYR A 202 1.55 8.04 -13.74
CA TYR A 202 2.48 7.22 -14.52
C TYR A 202 3.43 6.43 -13.61
N LEU A 203 3.53 6.79 -12.33
CA LEU A 203 4.29 6.02 -11.36
C LEU A 203 3.49 4.80 -10.89
N LYS A 204 4.02 3.60 -11.14
CA LYS A 204 3.39 2.31 -10.82
C LYS A 204 4.20 1.55 -9.78
N VAL A 205 3.50 0.96 -8.81
CA VAL A 205 4.13 0.09 -7.80
C VAL A 205 4.72 -1.13 -8.52
N SER A 206 5.99 -1.41 -8.27
CA SER A 206 6.80 -2.45 -8.93
C SER A 206 7.43 -3.43 -7.93
N SER A 207 7.10 -3.29 -6.64
CA SER A 207 7.54 -4.20 -5.59
C SER A 207 6.36 -4.61 -4.71
N ILE A 208 6.59 -5.57 -3.82
CA ILE A 208 5.73 -5.72 -2.64
C ILE A 208 5.86 -4.49 -1.74
N ILE A 209 4.89 -4.30 -0.84
CA ILE A 209 4.90 -3.25 0.16
C ILE A 209 5.31 -3.86 1.50
N VAL A 210 6.29 -3.24 2.16
CA VAL A 210 6.70 -3.62 3.53
C VAL A 210 6.58 -2.42 4.46
N SER A 211 6.13 -2.66 5.68
CA SER A 211 5.96 -1.65 6.70
C SER A 211 6.60 -2.12 7.99
N ALA A 212 7.10 -1.17 8.77
CA ALA A 212 7.43 -1.38 10.18
C ALA A 212 6.89 -0.22 11.00
N SER A 213 6.44 -0.49 12.22
CA SER A 213 6.10 0.54 13.20
C SER A 213 6.47 0.12 14.62
N VAL A 214 6.53 1.09 15.52
CA VAL A 214 6.74 0.86 16.95
C VAL A 214 5.42 1.19 17.66
N VAL A 215 4.88 0.21 18.37
CA VAL A 215 3.58 0.34 19.03
C VAL A 215 3.59 1.50 20.03
N GLY A 216 2.63 2.41 19.91
CA GLY A 216 2.48 3.57 20.79
C GLY A 216 3.44 4.73 20.54
N ALA A 217 4.36 4.63 19.56
CA ALA A 217 5.30 5.69 19.22
C ALA A 217 4.70 6.77 18.28
N GLY A 218 3.56 6.46 17.64
CA GLY A 218 3.03 7.28 16.56
C GLY A 218 3.98 7.33 15.35
N THR A 219 3.93 8.42 14.58
CA THR A 219 4.80 8.60 13.41
C THR A 219 6.24 8.90 13.83
N ILE A 220 7.17 7.99 13.51
CA ILE A 220 8.61 8.16 13.77
C ILE A 220 9.28 8.74 12.54
N ARG A 221 10.03 9.84 12.70
CA ARG A 221 10.81 10.52 11.65
C ARG A 221 12.16 10.98 12.20
N GLY A 222 13.09 11.31 11.30
CA GLY A 222 14.43 11.80 11.64
C GLY A 222 15.36 10.73 12.20
N ILE A 223 15.15 9.46 11.86
CA ILE A 223 15.96 8.32 12.29
C ILE A 223 17.39 8.46 11.74
N LYS A 224 18.39 8.33 12.61
CA LYS A 224 19.81 8.45 12.27
C LYS A 224 20.65 7.33 12.91
N PRO A 225 21.40 6.53 12.12
CA PRO A 225 21.39 6.50 10.64
C PRO A 225 20.01 6.08 10.09
N PRO A 226 19.70 6.33 8.81
CA PRO A 226 18.44 5.93 8.20
C PRO A 226 18.19 4.42 8.29
N VAL A 227 16.94 4.03 8.12
CA VAL A 227 16.52 2.64 7.95
C VAL A 227 16.92 2.17 6.56
N ASP A 228 17.61 1.04 6.47
CA ASP A 228 18.00 0.44 5.21
C ASP A 228 16.91 -0.52 4.73
N LEU A 229 16.43 -0.34 3.50
CA LEU A 229 15.53 -1.27 2.84
C LEU A 229 16.14 -1.82 1.55
N SER A 230 15.77 -3.03 1.19
CA SER A 230 16.11 -3.65 -0.09
C SER A 230 14.84 -4.19 -0.72
N PHE A 231 14.68 -4.00 -2.03
CA PHE A 231 13.57 -4.52 -2.82
C PHE A 231 14.07 -5.17 -4.09
N GLN A 232 13.49 -6.31 -4.45
CA GLN A 232 13.60 -6.87 -5.78
C GLN A 232 12.44 -6.35 -6.63
N LEU A 233 12.74 -5.78 -7.79
CA LEU A 233 11.71 -5.35 -8.73
C LEU A 233 10.96 -6.54 -9.31
N ASP A 234 9.65 -6.41 -9.48
CA ASP A 234 8.84 -7.37 -10.21
C ASP A 234 9.35 -7.42 -11.66
N PRO A 235 9.84 -8.59 -12.16
CA PRO A 235 10.34 -8.72 -13.52
C PRO A 235 9.28 -8.42 -14.59
N ASN A 236 7.99 -8.43 -14.25
CA ASN A 236 6.89 -8.11 -15.15
C ASN A 236 6.53 -6.61 -15.15
N SER A 237 7.12 -5.83 -14.24
CA SER A 237 6.85 -4.40 -14.17
C SER A 237 7.52 -3.67 -15.34
N ASN A 238 6.73 -2.85 -16.02
CA ASN A 238 7.21 -1.98 -17.09
C ASN A 238 7.46 -0.60 -16.49
N GLY A 239 8.64 -0.03 -16.76
CA GLY A 239 8.96 1.33 -16.39
C GLY A 239 10.44 1.52 -16.14
N THR A 240 10.83 2.77 -15.90
CA THR A 240 12.21 3.15 -15.61
C THR A 240 12.29 4.00 -14.35
N ASN A 241 13.50 4.37 -13.95
CA ASN A 241 13.72 5.31 -12.84
C ASN A 241 13.05 4.85 -11.52
N PRO A 242 13.54 3.76 -10.89
CA PRO A 242 13.00 3.28 -9.62
C PRO A 242 13.12 4.37 -8.54
N GLN A 243 12.05 4.54 -7.78
CA GLN A 243 11.99 5.45 -6.65
C GLN A 243 11.53 4.73 -5.40
N CYS A 244 12.31 4.84 -4.33
CA CYS A 244 11.90 4.49 -2.99
C CYS A 244 10.85 5.48 -2.51
N THR A 245 9.65 4.99 -2.23
CA THR A 245 8.54 5.82 -1.74
C THR A 245 7.91 5.19 -0.52
N PHE A 246 7.12 6.00 0.19
CA PHE A 246 6.27 5.57 1.27
C PHE A 246 4.85 6.08 1.09
N TRP A 247 3.90 5.36 1.66
CA TRP A 247 2.50 5.75 1.65
C TRP A 247 2.25 6.85 2.69
N ASN A 248 1.78 8.01 2.23
CA ASN A 248 1.41 9.12 3.09
C ASN A 248 -0.12 9.31 3.11
N GLN A 249 -0.77 8.75 4.13
CA GLN A 249 -2.23 8.83 4.29
C GLN A 249 -2.76 10.27 4.42
N SER A 250 -1.95 11.21 4.88
CA SER A 250 -2.38 12.61 5.09
C SER A 250 -2.59 13.39 3.79
N PHE A 251 -2.08 12.88 2.66
CA PHE A 251 -2.20 13.54 1.35
C PHE A 251 -3.62 13.43 0.78
N ASP A 252 -3.93 14.32 -0.16
CA ASP A 252 -5.23 14.38 -0.85
C ASP A 252 -6.46 14.42 0.08
N GLY A 253 -6.31 15.08 1.23
CA GLY A 253 -7.38 15.22 2.22
C GLY A 253 -7.72 13.92 2.95
N GLY A 254 -6.71 13.08 3.22
CA GLY A 254 -6.90 11.80 3.89
C GLY A 254 -7.15 10.63 2.93
N TYR A 255 -7.01 10.84 1.61
CA TYR A 255 -7.13 9.77 0.62
C TYR A 255 -5.83 8.96 0.51
N GLY A 256 -4.69 9.65 0.65
CA GLY A 256 -3.35 9.10 0.59
C GLY A 256 -2.71 9.16 -0.80
N ASP A 257 -1.37 9.28 -0.81
CA ASP A 257 -0.55 9.14 -2.01
C ASP A 257 0.88 8.70 -1.63
N TRP A 258 1.65 8.22 -2.61
CA TRP A 258 3.05 7.85 -2.45
C TRP A 258 3.96 9.09 -2.46
N SER A 259 4.91 9.16 -1.54
CA SER A 259 5.93 10.22 -1.46
C SER A 259 7.33 9.64 -1.35
N SER A 260 8.33 10.29 -1.96
CA SER A 260 9.75 9.95 -1.80
C SER A 260 10.44 10.76 -0.69
N GLU A 261 9.71 11.62 0.03
CA GLU A 261 10.27 12.48 1.06
C GLU A 261 10.95 11.67 2.19
N GLY A 262 12.18 12.05 2.55
CA GLY A 262 12.95 11.38 3.59
C GLY A 262 13.58 10.06 3.15
N CYS A 263 13.41 9.65 1.88
CA CYS A 263 13.99 8.43 1.32
C CYS A 263 15.02 8.73 0.22
N ASN A 264 16.17 8.07 0.28
CA ASN A 264 17.17 8.07 -0.78
C ASN A 264 17.14 6.75 -1.54
N THR A 265 17.26 6.81 -2.88
CA THR A 265 17.18 5.64 -3.75
C THR A 265 18.53 5.34 -4.38
N SER A 266 18.91 4.07 -4.36
CA SER A 266 20.03 3.55 -5.14
C SER A 266 19.63 2.22 -5.78
N SER A 267 19.97 2.02 -7.05
CA SER A 267 19.59 0.83 -7.80
C SER A 267 20.81 0.15 -8.39
N ASN A 268 20.85 -1.17 -8.27
CA ASN A 268 21.82 -2.04 -8.93
C ASN A 268 21.06 -3.14 -9.68
N ASP A 269 21.00 -3.03 -11.01
CA ASP A 269 20.18 -3.89 -11.87
C ASP A 269 18.71 -3.97 -11.40
N SER A 270 18.26 -5.15 -10.97
CA SER A 270 16.90 -5.41 -10.48
C SER A 270 16.75 -5.28 -8.96
N GLN A 271 17.81 -4.94 -8.25
CA GLN A 271 17.79 -4.70 -6.81
C GLN A 271 17.80 -3.20 -6.53
N VAL A 272 16.86 -2.73 -5.72
CA VAL A 272 16.76 -1.34 -5.28
C VAL A 272 17.01 -1.27 -3.78
N MET A 273 17.95 -0.43 -3.37
CA MET A 273 18.30 -0.15 -1.99
C MET A 273 17.79 1.24 -1.61
N CYS A 274 17.05 1.31 -0.52
CA CYS A 274 16.47 2.54 0.02
C CYS A 274 17.08 2.88 1.37
N GLN A 275 17.25 4.18 1.63
CA GLN A 275 17.61 4.68 2.95
C GLN A 275 16.59 5.72 3.37
N CYS A 276 15.72 5.40 4.32
CA CYS A 276 14.61 6.25 4.74
C CYS A 276 14.75 6.67 6.21
N ASP A 277 14.45 7.93 6.52
CA ASP A 277 14.60 8.48 7.88
C ASP A 277 13.34 8.34 8.76
N HIS A 278 12.41 7.48 8.37
CA HIS A 278 11.12 7.29 9.05
C HIS A 278 10.66 5.84 8.98
N LEU A 279 9.61 5.52 9.73
CA LEU A 279 8.94 4.22 9.72
C LEU A 279 7.50 4.39 9.22
N THR A 280 7.21 3.77 8.07
CA THR A 280 5.94 3.83 7.34
C THR A 280 5.80 2.59 6.45
N SER A 281 4.81 2.56 5.55
CA SER A 281 4.66 1.52 4.52
C SER A 281 5.40 1.93 3.24
N PHE A 282 6.37 1.12 2.81
CA PHE A 282 7.31 1.43 1.72
C PHE A 282 7.11 0.55 0.50
N ALA A 283 7.31 1.14 -0.68
CA ALA A 283 7.31 0.43 -1.96
C ALA A 283 8.28 1.08 -2.95
N ILE A 284 8.56 0.38 -4.06
CA ILE A 284 9.24 0.95 -5.22
C ILE A 284 8.23 1.32 -6.28
N LEU A 285 8.28 2.56 -6.75
CA LEU A 285 7.54 3.03 -7.90
C LEU A 285 8.46 3.15 -9.11
N LEU A 286 7.99 2.72 -10.28
CA LEU A 286 8.61 2.93 -11.58
C LEU A 286 7.81 3.93 -12.40
N ASP A 287 8.50 4.73 -13.20
CA ASP A 287 7.88 5.59 -14.21
C ASP A 287 7.50 4.75 -15.44
N ALA A 288 6.20 4.48 -15.56
CA ALA A 288 5.56 3.81 -16.69
C ALA A 288 4.95 4.82 -17.68
N SER A 289 5.45 6.06 -17.72
CA SER A 289 5.08 7.00 -18.77
C SER A 289 5.37 6.39 -20.14
N PRO A 290 4.46 6.55 -21.12
CA PRO A 290 4.70 6.03 -22.45
C PRO A 290 5.98 6.68 -22.98
N ILE A 291 6.99 5.84 -23.25
CA ILE A 291 8.21 6.28 -23.92
C ILE A 291 7.76 6.76 -25.29
N ILE A 292 7.70 8.08 -25.49
CA ILE A 292 7.51 8.65 -26.81
C ILE A 292 8.85 8.43 -27.52
N GLU A 293 9.02 7.27 -28.13
CA GLU A 293 10.11 7.10 -29.09
C GLU A 293 9.90 8.15 -30.20
N PRO A 294 10.94 8.90 -30.61
CA PRO A 294 10.83 9.91 -31.66
C PRO A 294 10.27 9.38 -32.98
N THR A 295 10.26 8.06 -33.13
CA THR A 295 9.80 7.28 -34.29
C THR A 295 8.33 6.88 -34.25
N GLU A 296 7.65 6.93 -33.09
CA GLU A 296 6.24 6.54 -32.96
C GLU A 296 5.33 7.73 -32.64
N ARG A 297 5.23 8.68 -33.60
CA ARG A 297 4.01 9.49 -33.69
C ARG A 297 2.84 8.54 -33.98
N THR A 298 2.07 8.21 -32.95
CA THR A 298 0.84 7.43 -33.08
C THR A 298 -0.08 8.04 -34.14
N GLY A 299 -0.78 7.22 -34.93
CA GLY A 299 -1.62 7.67 -36.05
C GLY A 299 -2.67 8.73 -35.67
N LEU A 300 -3.06 8.79 -34.40
CA LEU A 300 -3.95 9.82 -33.85
C LEU A 300 -3.29 11.21 -33.79
N THR A 301 -2.00 11.29 -33.45
CA THR A 301 -1.24 12.56 -33.47
C THR A 301 -1.06 13.08 -34.89
N LEU A 302 -0.79 12.19 -35.86
CA LEU A 302 -0.74 12.56 -37.28
C LEU A 302 -2.10 13.03 -37.81
N PHE A 303 -3.20 12.42 -37.36
CA PHE A 303 -4.54 12.83 -37.74
C PHE A 303 -4.92 14.21 -37.19
N LEU A 304 -4.63 14.45 -35.90
CA LEU A 304 -4.86 15.74 -35.25
C LEU A 304 -4.00 16.85 -35.88
N ASP A 305 -2.71 16.59 -36.12
CA ASP A 305 -1.81 17.54 -36.81
C ASP A 305 -2.31 17.87 -38.22
N SER A 306 -2.84 16.88 -38.94
CA SER A 306 -3.38 17.07 -40.28
C SER A 306 -4.62 17.98 -40.27
N ILE A 307 -5.53 17.78 -39.32
CA ILE A 307 -6.72 18.64 -39.17
C ILE A 307 -6.31 20.06 -38.80
N THR A 308 -5.39 20.23 -37.85
CA THR A 308 -4.91 21.55 -37.44
C THR A 308 -4.23 22.28 -38.58
N TYR A 309 -3.40 21.58 -39.37
CA TYR A 309 -2.73 22.16 -40.53
C TYR A 309 -3.72 22.61 -41.62
N ILE A 310 -4.71 21.78 -41.96
CA ILE A 310 -5.76 22.14 -42.91
C ILE A 310 -6.57 23.34 -42.40
N GLY A 311 -6.91 23.36 -41.11
CA GLY A 311 -7.61 24.47 -40.47
C GLY A 311 -6.84 25.80 -40.55
N ILE A 312 -5.51 25.76 -40.36
CA ILE A 312 -4.63 26.93 -40.48
C ILE A 312 -4.63 27.45 -41.93
N VAL A 313 -4.47 26.57 -42.93
CA VAL A 313 -4.44 26.97 -44.35
C VAL A 313 -5.76 27.63 -44.75
N ILE A 314 -6.90 27.02 -44.40
CA ILE A 314 -8.23 27.59 -44.68
C ILE A 314 -8.37 28.96 -44.02
N SER A 315 -7.97 29.08 -42.75
CA SER A 315 -8.05 30.34 -42.01
C SER A 315 -7.21 31.44 -42.67
N LEU A 316 -5.99 31.12 -43.14
CA LEU A 316 -5.14 32.06 -43.86
C LEU A 316 -5.75 32.50 -45.20
N VAL A 317 -6.38 31.60 -45.94
CA VAL A 317 -7.07 31.94 -47.20
C VAL A 317 -8.28 32.83 -46.94
N CYS A 318 -9.11 32.51 -45.94
CA CYS A 318 -10.24 33.36 -45.56
C CYS A 318 -9.79 34.76 -45.08
N LEU A 319 -8.69 34.81 -44.32
CA LEU A 319 -8.09 36.07 -43.87
C LEU A 319 -7.63 36.91 -45.06
N THR A 320 -6.91 36.34 -46.03
CA THR A 320 -6.42 37.08 -47.20
C THR A 320 -7.57 37.63 -48.03
N ILE A 321 -8.63 36.85 -48.27
CA ILE A 321 -9.83 37.30 -48.99
C ILE A 321 -10.52 38.45 -48.25
N THR A 322 -10.64 38.36 -46.92
CA THR A 322 -11.28 39.41 -46.11
C THR A 322 -10.47 40.70 -46.18
N VAL A 323 -9.14 40.61 -46.07
CA VAL A 323 -8.24 41.77 -46.16
C VAL A 323 -8.30 42.41 -47.55
N THR A 324 -8.24 41.63 -48.63
CA THR A 324 -8.30 42.19 -50.00
C THR A 324 -9.67 42.81 -50.30
N THR A 325 -10.75 42.23 -49.79
CA THR A 325 -12.11 42.80 -49.93
C THR A 325 -12.22 44.12 -49.17
N TYR A 326 -11.70 44.21 -47.95
CA TYR A 326 -11.67 45.46 -47.17
C TYR A 326 -10.81 46.54 -47.81
N LEU A 327 -9.66 46.19 -48.40
CA LEU A 327 -8.77 47.15 -49.07
C LEU A 327 -9.27 47.59 -50.46
N SER A 328 -10.21 46.87 -51.06
CA SER A 328 -10.80 47.20 -52.38
C SER A 328 -12.18 47.86 -52.30
N SER A 329 -12.75 47.98 -51.09
CA SER A 329 -13.95 48.79 -50.78
C SER A 329 -13.58 50.18 -50.27
#